data_AF-B9K840-F1
#
_entry.id   AF-B9K840-F1
#
_cell.length_a   1.000
_cell.length_b   1.000
_cell.length_c   1.000
_cell.angle_alpha   90.00
_cell.angle_beta   90.00
_cell.angle_gamma   90.00
#
_symmetry.space_group_name_H-M   'P 1'
#
loop_
_entity.id
_entity.type
_entity.pdbx_description
1 polymer ?
#
loop_
_entity_poly.entity_id
_entity_poly.type
_entity_poly.pdbx_seq_one_letter_code
_entity_poly.pdbx_strand_id
1 'polypeptide(L)' 'MIGFSKKYNSKGYHPAEYRGEGCIACGLCYLSCPDVCITVFRDVRKKEKVRA' A
#
# COMPACT_ATOMS: atom_id res chain seq x y z
N MET A 1 -1.84 -5.90 0.58
CA MET A 1 -3.03 -5.51 -0.19
C MET A 1 -3.93 -4.68 0.70
N ILE A 2 -4.58 -3.63 0.17
CA ILE A 2 -5.53 -2.83 0.97
C ILE A 2 -6.92 -3.44 0.92
N GLY A 3 -7.73 -3.22 1.96
CA GLY A 3 -9.16 -3.53 1.99
C GLY A 3 -9.88 -2.60 2.95
N PHE A 4 -11.20 -2.74 3.09
CA PHE A 4 -11.96 -1.95 4.06
C PHE A 4 -11.71 -2.41 5.49
N SER A 5 -11.46 -1.47 6.40
CA SER A 5 -11.37 -1.75 7.83
C SER A 5 -12.72 -2.19 8.38
N LYS A 6 -12.71 -3.08 9.38
CA LYS A 6 -13.93 -3.48 10.10
C LYS A 6 -14.44 -2.39 11.04
N LYS A 7 -13.60 -1.43 11.39
CA LYS A 7 -13.94 -0.32 12.29
C LYS A 7 -14.36 0.90 11.50
N TYR A 8 -15.21 1.72 12.11
CA TYR A 8 -15.51 3.05 11.61
C TYR A 8 -14.47 4.06 12.07
N ASN A 9 -14.17 5.05 11.23
CA ASN A 9 -13.45 6.25 11.67
C ASN A 9 -14.42 7.25 12.34
N SER A 10 -13.91 8.39 12.80
CA SER A 10 -14.72 9.44 13.45
C SER A 10 -15.81 10.06 12.56
N LYS A 11 -15.73 9.84 11.25
CA LYS A 11 -16.73 10.31 10.27
C LYS A 11 -17.71 9.20 9.85
N GLY A 12 -17.63 8.00 10.44
CA GLY A 12 -18.54 6.89 10.16
C GLY A 12 -18.23 6.09 8.89
N TYR A 13 -17.05 6.26 8.27
CA TYR A 13 -16.64 5.47 7.11
C TYR A 13 -15.83 4.24 7.51
N HIS A 14 -15.82 3.20 6.66
CA HIS A 14 -14.84 2.12 6.71
C HIS A 14 -13.58 2.54 5.93
N PRO A 15 -12.51 3.03 6.59
CA PRO A 15 -11.31 3.47 5.88
C PRO A 15 -10.60 2.29 5.19
N ALA A 16 -9.79 2.59 4.18
CA ALA A 16 -8.86 1.62 3.62
C ALA A 16 -7.77 1.27 4.64
N GLU A 17 -7.50 -0.02 4.83
CA GLU A 17 -6.54 -0.57 5.77
C GLU A 17 -5.62 -1.58 5.06
N TYR A 18 -4.33 -1.54 5.40
CA TYR A 18 -3.36 -2.48 4.85
C TYR A 18 -3.46 -3.81 5.59
N ARG A 19 -3.71 -4.91 4.85
CA ARG A 19 -3.87 -6.25 5.44
C ARG A 19 -2.56 -6.90 5.91
N GLY A 20 -1.41 -6.27 5.73
CA GLY A 20 -0.10 -6.86 6.04
C GLY A 20 0.49 -7.73 4.92
N GLU A 21 -0.36 -8.41 4.14
CA GLU A 21 0.06 -9.40 3.15
C GLU A 21 -0.50 -9.14 1.74
N GLY A 22 0.06 -9.82 0.72
CA GLY A 22 -0.44 -9.78 -0.66
C GLY A 22 -0.25 -8.44 -1.39
N CYS A 23 0.62 -7.56 -0.90
CA CYS A 23 1.00 -6.36 -1.64
C CYS A 23 2.05 -6.68 -2.70
N ILE A 24 1.82 -6.27 -3.95
CA ILE A 24 2.80 -6.39 -5.04
C ILE A 24 3.42 -5.04 -5.44
N ALA A 25 3.22 -4.00 -4.63
CA ALA A 25 3.70 -2.64 -4.87
C ALA A 25 3.29 -2.06 -6.25
N CYS A 26 2.06 -2.30 -6.70
CA CYS A 26 1.57 -1.84 -8.00
C CYS A 26 1.19 -0.35 -8.06
N GLY A 27 0.97 0.31 -6.92
CA GLY A 27 0.63 1.74 -6.87
C GLY A 27 -0.84 2.09 -7.16
N LEU A 28 -1.71 1.15 -7.51
CA LEU A 28 -3.12 1.44 -7.80
C LEU A 28 -3.88 2.06 -6.62
N CYS A 29 -3.62 1.59 -5.40
CA CYS A 29 -4.22 2.16 -4.19
C CYS A 29 -3.78 3.61 -3.94
N TYR A 30 -2.53 3.95 -4.27
CA TYR A 30 -2.01 5.32 -4.20
C TYR A 30 -2.79 6.22 -5.16
N LEU A 31 -2.91 5.81 -6.43
CA LEU A 31 -3.58 6.59 -7.47
C LEU A 31 -5.09 6.72 -7.24
N SER A 32 -5.72 5.70 -6.68
CA SER A 32 -7.17 5.68 -6.43
C SER A 32 -7.57 6.45 -5.17
N CYS A 33 -6.63 6.82 -4.29
CA CYS A 33 -6.94 7.48 -3.04
C CYS A 33 -7.26 8.96 -3.28
N PRO A 34 -8.51 9.42 -3.07
CA PRO A 34 -8.88 10.81 -3.31
C PRO A 34 -8.19 11.77 -2.32
N ASP A 35 -7.91 11.29 -1.11
CA ASP A 35 -7.32 12.06 -0.02
C ASP A 35 -5.78 11.95 0.03
N VAL A 36 -5.17 11.25 -0.94
CA VAL A 36 -3.70 11.06 -1.05
C VAL A 36 -3.06 10.52 0.25
N CYS A 37 -3.79 9.69 1.00
CA CYS A 37 -3.36 9.21 2.32
C CYS A 37 -2.48 7.95 2.28
N ILE A 38 -2.20 7.39 1.10
CA ILE A 38 -1.49 6.12 0.93
C ILE A 38 -0.12 6.41 0.33
N THR A 39 0.93 5.73 0.79
CA THR A 39 2.27 5.71 0.17
C THR A 39 2.66 4.26 -0.11
N VAL A 40 3.22 3.99 -1.29
CA VAL A 40 3.62 2.64 -1.71
C VAL A 40 5.13 2.59 -1.90
N PHE A 41 5.78 1.67 -1.20
CA PHE A 41 7.21 1.40 -1.34
C PHE A 41 7.42 0.14 -2.18
N ARG A 42 8.44 0.16 -3.04
CA ARG A 42 8.90 -1.02 -3.77
C ARG A 42 10.31 -1.32 -3.32
N ASP A 43 10.50 -2.52 -2.81
CA ASP A 43 11.83 -2.98 -2.44
C ASP A 43 12.63 -3.27 -3.71
N VAL A 44 13.70 -2.50 -3.92
CA VAL A 44 14.62 -2.71 -5.04
C VAL A 44 15.75 -3.59 -4.56
N ARG A 45 15.76 -4.87 -4.97
CA ARG A 45 16.89 -5.76 -4.71
C ARG A 45 18.16 -5.07 -5.24
N LYS A 46 19.12 -4.76 -4.35
CA LYS A 46 20.46 -4.30 -4.75
C LYS A 46 21.04 -5.40 -5.65
N LYS A 47 21.31 -5.07 -6.91
CA LYS A 47 22.06 -5.97 -7.78
C LYS A 47 23.44 -6.15 -7.14
N GLU A 48 23.75 -7.35 -6.66
CA GLU A 48 25.13 -7.70 -6.35
C GLU A 48 25.94 -7.50 -7.62
N LYS A 49 26.99 -6.69 -7.53
CA LYS A 49 27.93 -6.49 -8.62
C LYS A 49 28.54 -7.87 -8.90
N VAL A 50 28.06 -8.57 -9.91
CA VAL A 50 28.76 -9.72 -10.49
C VAL A 50 30.10 -9.17 -10.95
N ARG A 51 31.15 -9.46 -10.16
CA ARG A 51 32.53 -9.20 -10.57
C ARG A 51 32.80 -10.15 -11.73
N ALA A 52 33.04 -9.56 -12.90
CA ALA A 52 33.64 -10.26 -14.04
C ALA A 52 35.11 -10.58 -13.73
#